data_AF-A0A8J8BT07-F1
#
_entry.id   AF-A0A8J8BT07-F1
#
_cell.length_a   1.000
_cell.length_b   1.000
_cell.length_c   1.000
_cell.angle_alpha   90.00
_cell.angle_beta   90.00
_cell.angle_gamma   90.00
#
_symmetry.space_group_name_H-M   'P 1'
#
loop_
_entity.id
_entity.type
_entity.pdbx_description
1 polymer ?
#
loop_
_entity_poly.entity_id
_entity_poly.type
_entity_poly.pdbx_seq_one_letter_code
_entity_poly.pdbx_strand_id
1 'polypeptide(L)'
;MRKTLCTMLVVMLLAGCLSKEKPSQESAKELEKQASGYERILHWDDAAQTWEEAARLREAAGDEEQARNDRMKAALDWEVAARAYENRELWGSAADAWKRAAALWTATGETGRARNAKNHADEIEKK
;
A
#
# COMPACT_ATOMS: atom_id res chain seq x y z
N MET A 1 -15.30 4.26 -55.77
CA MET A 1 -14.22 3.73 -54.89
C MET A 1 -14.54 4.10 -53.44
N ARG A 2 -15.28 3.24 -52.71
CA ARG A 2 -15.72 3.46 -51.30
C ARG A 2 -15.78 2.12 -50.55
N LYS A 3 -14.69 1.35 -50.53
CA LYS A 3 -14.66 0.05 -49.80
C LYS A 3 -13.42 -0.19 -48.96
N THR A 4 -12.48 0.75 -48.86
CA THR A 4 -11.21 0.54 -48.15
C THR A 4 -11.05 1.33 -46.85
N LEU A 5 -12.06 2.13 -46.47
CA LEU A 5 -12.03 2.95 -45.24
C LEU A 5 -12.81 2.34 -44.06
N CYS A 6 -13.67 1.34 -44.29
CA CYS A 6 -14.41 0.70 -43.20
C CYS A 6 -13.60 -0.34 -42.41
N THR A 7 -12.54 -0.91 -42.98
CA THR A 7 -11.80 -2.00 -42.32
C THR A 7 -10.74 -1.49 -41.35
N MET A 8 -10.15 -0.30 -41.60
CA MET A 8 -9.15 0.27 -40.68
C MET A 8 -9.77 0.88 -39.41
N LEU A 9 -11.01 1.39 -39.50
CA LEU A 9 -11.69 1.94 -38.32
C LEU A 9 -12.12 0.83 -37.33
N VAL A 10 -12.37 -0.38 -37.80
CA VAL A 10 -12.76 -1.52 -36.95
C VAL A 10 -11.56 -2.14 -36.23
N VAL A 11 -10.36 -2.09 -36.81
CA VAL A 11 -9.15 -2.59 -36.15
C VAL A 11 -8.65 -1.64 -35.05
N MET A 12 -8.82 -0.32 -35.21
CA MET A 12 -8.49 0.64 -34.14
C MET A 12 -9.48 0.62 -32.96
N LEU A 13 -10.73 0.20 -33.18
CA LEU A 13 -11.70 0.00 -32.09
C LEU A 13 -11.52 -1.35 -31.35
N LEU A 14 -10.81 -2.32 -31.94
CA LEU A 14 -10.47 -3.59 -31.28
C LEU A 14 -9.11 -3.56 -30.57
N ALA A 15 -8.22 -2.64 -30.90
CA ALA A 15 -6.95 -2.43 -30.20
C ALA A 15 -7.06 -1.51 -28.96
N GLY A 16 -8.15 -0.76 -28.82
CA GLY A 16 -8.45 0.07 -27.64
C GLY A 16 -9.11 -0.68 -26.47
N CYS A 17 -9.35 -1.98 -26.61
CA CYS A 17 -10.09 -2.81 -25.66
C CYS A 17 -9.25 -3.97 -25.07
N LEU A 18 -7.92 -3.88 -25.10
CA LEU A 18 -7.05 -4.80 -24.39
C LEU A 18 -6.74 -4.26 -22.99
N SER A 19 -7.62 -4.68 -22.09
CA SER A 19 -7.34 -4.91 -20.68
C SER A 19 -7.01 -3.69 -19.82
N LYS A 20 -8.06 -3.01 -19.35
CA LYS A 20 -8.13 -2.74 -17.91
C LYS A 20 -8.20 -4.11 -17.21
N GLU A 21 -7.08 -4.82 -17.14
CA GLU A 21 -6.97 -5.98 -16.27
C GLU A 21 -7.34 -5.48 -14.89
N LYS A 22 -8.51 -5.91 -14.40
CA LYS A 22 -8.86 -5.67 -13.01
C LYS A 22 -7.71 -6.26 -12.20
N PRO A 23 -7.14 -5.53 -11.24
CA PRO A 23 -6.13 -6.10 -10.36
C PRO A 23 -6.67 -7.42 -9.78
N SER A 24 -5.86 -8.47 -9.85
CA SER A 24 -6.31 -9.81 -9.49
C SER A 24 -6.10 -10.04 -7.99
N GLN A 25 -7.04 -10.75 -7.36
CA GLN A 25 -6.86 -11.22 -5.99
C GLN A 25 -5.61 -12.10 -5.83
N GLU A 26 -5.17 -12.76 -6.90
CA GLU A 26 -3.96 -13.57 -6.92
C GLU A 26 -2.70 -12.72 -6.74
N SER A 27 -2.61 -11.57 -7.41
CA SER A 27 -1.51 -10.63 -7.21
C SER A 27 -1.43 -10.12 -5.77
N ALA A 28 -2.57 -9.81 -5.15
CA ALA A 28 -2.60 -9.40 -3.75
C ALA A 28 -2.17 -10.52 -2.78
N LYS A 29 -2.44 -11.79 -3.10
CA LYS A 29 -2.01 -12.94 -2.29
C LYS A 29 -0.50 -13.18 -2.38
N GLU A 30 0.11 -12.97 -3.55
CA GLU A 30 1.56 -13.09 -3.68
C GLU A 30 2.28 -11.99 -2.89
N LEU A 31 1.76 -10.75 -2.93
CA LEU A 31 2.27 -9.66 -2.11
C LEU A 31 2.14 -9.96 -0.61
N GLU A 32 1.02 -10.49 -0.15
CA GLU A 32 0.86 -10.95 1.24
C GLU A 32 1.97 -11.93 1.65
N LYS A 33 2.22 -12.93 0.81
CA LYS A 33 3.28 -13.92 1.06
C LYS A 33 4.66 -13.29 1.09
N GLN A 34 4.93 -12.31 0.22
CA GLN A 34 6.18 -11.56 0.20
C GLN A 34 6.35 -10.73 1.48
N ALA A 35 5.30 -10.02 1.90
CA ALA A 35 5.31 -9.20 3.11
C ALA A 35 5.59 -10.03 4.37
N SER A 36 4.90 -11.16 4.55
CA SER A 36 5.21 -12.11 5.63
C SER A 36 6.61 -12.74 5.54
N GLY A 37 7.24 -12.71 4.36
CA GLY A 37 8.65 -13.06 4.18
C GLY A 37 9.58 -12.03 4.81
N TYR A 38 9.29 -10.74 4.60
CA TYR A 38 10.05 -9.63 5.15
C TYR A 38 9.93 -9.52 6.68
N GLU A 39 8.76 -9.77 7.27
CA GLU A 39 8.56 -9.75 8.74
C GLU A 39 9.49 -10.73 9.49
N ARG A 40 9.90 -11.82 8.82
CA ARG A 40 10.87 -12.78 9.38
C ARG A 40 12.32 -12.30 9.31
N ILE A 41 12.55 -11.17 8.64
CA ILE A 41 13.83 -10.50 8.44
C ILE A 41 13.68 -9.06 9.02
N LEU A 42 14.77 -8.29 9.17
CA LEU A 42 14.72 -6.92 9.70
C LEU A 42 14.31 -5.87 8.62
N HIS A 43 13.38 -6.20 7.72
CA HIS A 43 12.95 -5.37 6.57
C HIS A 43 11.51 -4.88 6.69
N TRP A 44 11.16 -4.27 7.83
CA TRP A 44 9.79 -3.86 8.15
C TRP A 44 9.23 -2.78 7.23
N ASP A 45 10.08 -1.90 6.69
CA ASP A 45 9.70 -0.89 5.71
C ASP A 45 9.28 -1.50 4.36
N ASP A 46 10.00 -2.52 3.89
CA ASP A 46 9.63 -3.28 2.69
C ASP A 46 8.33 -4.07 2.92
N ALA A 47 8.18 -4.68 4.11
CA ALA A 47 6.96 -5.38 4.50
C ALA A 47 5.75 -4.43 4.47
N ALA A 48 5.87 -3.26 5.10
CA ALA A 48 4.81 -2.27 5.18
C ALA A 48 4.35 -1.79 3.80
N GLN A 49 5.31 -1.46 2.91
CA GLN A 49 5.00 -1.06 1.53
C GLN A 49 4.28 -2.17 0.75
N THR A 50 4.72 -3.42 0.95
CA THR A 50 4.12 -4.58 0.28
C THR A 50 2.68 -4.80 0.74
N TRP A 51 2.41 -4.63 2.03
CA TRP A 51 1.04 -4.67 2.57
C TRP A 51 0.17 -3.52 2.06
N GLU A 52 0.70 -2.30 1.93
CA GLU A 52 -0.04 -1.16 1.35
C GLU A 52 -0.48 -1.46 -0.09
N GLU A 53 0.43 -2.05 -0.89
CA GLU A 53 0.12 -2.42 -2.27
C GLU A 53 -0.89 -3.58 -2.33
N ALA A 54 -0.76 -4.60 -1.48
CA ALA A 54 -1.74 -5.67 -1.36
C ALA A 54 -3.14 -5.11 -1.02
N ALA A 55 -3.21 -4.18 -0.06
CA ALA A 55 -4.46 -3.51 0.31
C ALA A 55 -5.08 -2.76 -0.87
N ARG A 56 -4.27 -2.02 -1.63
CA ARG A 56 -4.72 -1.28 -2.83
C ARG A 56 -5.31 -2.22 -3.89
N LEU A 57 -4.65 -3.35 -4.13
CA LEU A 57 -5.14 -4.34 -5.09
C LEU A 57 -6.43 -5.01 -4.61
N ARG A 58 -6.58 -5.29 -3.31
CA ARG A 58 -7.80 -5.88 -2.74
C ARG A 58 -8.99 -4.93 -2.80
N GLU A 59 -8.78 -3.67 -2.46
CA GLU A 59 -9.81 -2.63 -2.60
C GLU A 59 -10.26 -2.49 -4.05
N ALA A 60 -9.31 -2.44 -4.99
CA ALA A 60 -9.64 -2.37 -6.42
C ALA A 60 -10.32 -3.65 -6.96
N ALA A 61 -10.13 -4.80 -6.28
CA ALA A 61 -10.83 -6.05 -6.55
C ALA A 61 -12.20 -6.15 -5.83
N GLY A 62 -12.55 -5.19 -4.97
CA GLY A 62 -13.80 -5.16 -4.20
C GLY A 62 -13.79 -5.99 -2.90
N ASP A 63 -12.61 -6.41 -2.43
CA ASP A 63 -12.43 -7.14 -1.18
C ASP A 63 -12.04 -6.18 -0.04
N GLU A 64 -13.01 -5.41 0.43
CA GLU A 64 -12.80 -4.33 1.40
C GLU A 64 -12.35 -4.83 2.77
N GLU A 65 -12.86 -5.99 3.22
CA GLU A 65 -12.49 -6.58 4.51
C GLU A 65 -11.01 -6.95 4.50
N GLN A 66 -10.56 -7.63 3.45
CA GLN A 66 -9.19 -8.07 3.38
C GLN A 66 -8.23 -6.91 3.06
N ALA A 67 -8.67 -5.89 2.31
CA ALA A 67 -7.94 -4.64 2.16
C ALA A 67 -7.74 -3.93 3.52
N ARG A 68 -8.77 -3.90 4.38
CA ARG A 68 -8.66 -3.35 5.73
C ARG A 68 -7.63 -4.15 6.56
N ASN A 69 -7.66 -5.47 6.50
CA ASN A 69 -6.70 -6.33 7.21
C ASN A 69 -5.25 -6.04 6.78
N ASP A 70 -4.99 -5.88 5.48
CA ASP A 70 -3.65 -5.52 5.00
C ASP A 70 -3.21 -4.14 5.46
N ARG A 71 -4.10 -3.14 5.46
CA ARG A 71 -3.77 -1.82 6.01
C ARG A 71 -3.40 -1.90 7.48
N MET A 72 -4.05 -2.76 8.26
CA MET A 72 -3.69 -2.97 9.66
C MET A 72 -2.30 -3.57 9.82
N LYS A 73 -1.92 -4.52 8.95
CA LYS A 73 -0.56 -5.10 8.95
C LYS A 73 0.48 -4.06 8.52
N ALA A 74 0.24 -3.34 7.43
CA ALA A 74 1.08 -2.23 6.97
C ALA A 74 1.31 -1.18 8.08
N ALA A 75 0.25 -0.81 8.79
CA ALA A 75 0.35 0.16 9.87
C ALA A 75 1.27 -0.33 11.00
N LEU A 76 1.12 -1.59 11.44
CA LEU A 76 2.01 -2.19 12.45
C LEU A 76 3.47 -2.19 11.99
N ASP A 77 3.73 -2.62 10.76
CA ASP A 77 5.09 -2.70 10.22
C ASP A 77 5.73 -1.31 10.10
N TRP A 78 4.96 -0.28 9.72
CA TRP A 78 5.44 1.10 9.78
C TRP A 78 5.76 1.58 11.20
N GLU A 79 5.00 1.20 12.22
CA GLU A 79 5.35 1.52 13.61
C GLU A 79 6.67 0.85 14.03
N VAL A 80 6.89 -0.40 13.62
CA VAL A 80 8.11 -1.14 13.91
C VAL A 80 9.31 -0.52 13.18
N ALA A 81 9.15 -0.19 11.89
CA ALA A 81 10.16 0.51 11.10
C ALA A 81 10.52 1.87 11.71
N ALA A 82 9.50 2.66 12.12
CA ALA A 82 9.71 3.96 12.75
C ALA A 82 10.60 3.86 13.99
N ARG A 83 10.29 2.91 14.89
CA ARG A 83 11.11 2.65 16.09
C ARG A 83 12.53 2.20 15.75
N ALA A 84 12.70 1.40 14.70
CA ALA A 84 14.02 0.97 14.25
C ALA A 84 14.85 2.16 13.71
N TYR A 85 14.21 3.08 13.00
CA TYR A 85 14.85 4.32 12.54
C TYR A 85 15.19 5.26 13.70
N GLU A 86 14.32 5.39 14.71
CA GLU A 86 14.63 6.16 15.94
C GLU A 86 15.86 5.61 16.66
N ASN A 87 15.96 4.29 16.81
CA ASN A 87 17.12 3.64 17.44
C ASN A 87 18.44 3.87 16.67
N ARG A 88 18.35 4.21 15.39
CA ARG A 88 19.49 4.54 14.52
C ARG A 88 19.65 6.04 14.29
N GLU A 89 18.86 6.85 15.00
CA GLU A 89 18.86 8.31 14.91
C GLU A 89 18.54 8.84 13.51
N LEU A 90 17.79 8.07 12.71
CA LEU A 90 17.31 8.45 11.38
C LEU A 90 15.97 9.18 11.49
N TRP A 91 15.97 10.35 12.15
CA TRP A 91 14.77 11.06 12.59
C TRP A 91 13.79 11.40 11.45
N GLY A 92 14.27 11.80 10.28
CA GLY A 92 13.40 12.07 9.12
C GLY A 92 12.64 10.82 8.67
N SER A 93 13.33 9.69 8.54
CA SER A 93 12.71 8.41 8.18
C SER A 93 11.75 7.91 9.27
N ALA A 94 12.09 8.13 10.54
CA ALA A 94 11.22 7.79 11.66
C ALA A 94 9.91 8.60 11.64
N ALA A 95 9.99 9.92 11.46
CA ALA A 95 8.82 10.79 11.37
C ALA A 95 7.93 10.40 10.19
N ASP A 96 8.52 10.13 9.02
CA ASP A 96 7.76 9.71 7.85
C ASP A 96 7.09 8.34 8.04
N ALA A 97 7.76 7.38 8.66
CA ALA A 97 7.18 6.09 8.99
C ALA A 97 6.00 6.22 9.97
N TRP A 98 6.12 7.06 11.01
CA TRP A 98 5.00 7.35 11.92
C TRP A 98 3.82 8.02 11.22
N LYS A 99 4.06 8.95 10.28
CA LYS A 99 2.97 9.56 9.49
C LYS A 99 2.24 8.54 8.63
N ARG A 100 2.97 7.60 8.01
CA ARG A 100 2.38 6.50 7.23
C ARG A 100 1.53 5.58 8.12
N ALA A 101 2.07 5.16 9.27
CA ALA A 101 1.31 4.40 10.27
C ALA A 101 0.02 5.13 10.69
N ALA A 102 0.11 6.44 10.96
CA ALA A 102 -1.05 7.26 11.34
C ALA A 102 -2.14 7.31 10.26
N ALA A 103 -1.75 7.46 9.00
CA ALA A 103 -2.69 7.48 7.86
C ALA A 103 -3.41 6.14 7.72
N LEU A 104 -2.68 5.03 7.83
CA LEU A 104 -3.25 3.69 7.73
C LEU A 104 -4.16 3.35 8.92
N TRP A 105 -3.78 3.76 10.14
CA TRP A 105 -4.67 3.63 11.30
C TRP A 105 -5.96 4.42 11.14
N THR A 106 -5.88 5.62 10.56
CA THR A 106 -7.08 6.40 10.24
C THR A 106 -7.97 5.65 9.23
N ALA A 107 -7.38 5.08 8.18
CA ALA A 107 -8.10 4.34 7.14
C ALA A 107 -8.76 3.04 7.64
N THR A 108 -8.32 2.50 8.78
CA THR A 108 -8.87 1.27 9.40
C THR A 108 -9.86 1.55 10.54
N GLY A 109 -10.04 2.83 10.90
CA GLY A 109 -10.92 3.29 11.98
C GLY A 109 -10.25 3.38 13.36
N GLU A 110 -8.95 3.05 13.47
CA GLU A 110 -8.18 3.01 14.72
C GLU A 110 -7.70 4.42 15.15
N THR A 111 -8.64 5.32 15.39
CA THR A 111 -8.37 6.76 15.62
C THR A 111 -7.45 7.08 16.79
N GLY A 112 -7.46 6.26 17.85
CA GLY A 112 -6.56 6.42 19.00
C GLY A 112 -5.11 6.13 18.64
N ARG A 113 -4.85 5.04 17.91
CA ARG A 113 -3.52 4.69 17.40
C ARG A 113 -3.04 5.71 16.38
N ALA A 114 -3.91 6.13 15.47
CA ALA A 114 -3.61 7.16 14.48
C ALA A 114 -3.11 8.46 15.14
N ARG A 115 -3.81 8.90 16.19
CA ARG A 115 -3.44 10.10 16.95
C ARG A 115 -2.08 9.94 17.61
N ASN A 116 -1.82 8.81 18.25
CA ASN A 116 -0.55 8.56 18.93
C ASN A 116 0.62 8.55 17.94
N ALA A 117 0.48 7.86 16.81
CA ALA A 117 1.48 7.83 15.75
C ALA A 117 1.75 9.24 15.18
N LYS A 118 0.70 10.02 14.93
CA LYS A 118 0.85 11.42 14.49
C LYS A 118 1.60 12.26 15.52
N ASN A 119 1.23 12.17 16.80
CA ASN A 119 1.89 12.93 17.85
C ASN A 119 3.38 12.59 17.94
N HIS A 120 3.75 11.31 17.82
CA HIS A 120 5.16 10.90 17.76
C HIS A 120 5.90 11.47 16.54
N ALA A 121 5.28 11.46 15.36
CA ALA A 121 5.86 12.12 14.19
C ALA A 121 6.12 13.61 14.46
N ASP A 122 5.12 14.33 14.97
CA ASP A 122 5.20 15.76 15.29
C ASP A 122 6.25 16.07 16.39
N GLU A 123 6.52 15.12 17.29
CA GLU A 123 7.57 15.23 18.31
C GLU A 123 8.97 15.04 17.72
N ILE A 124 9.13 14.08 16.80
CA ILE A 124 10.41 13.81 16.12
C ILE A 124 10.80 14.99 15.22
N GLU A 125 9.85 15.59 14.50
CA GLU A 125 10.13 16.74 13.61
C GLU A 125 10.59 18.01 14.34
N LYS A 126 10.42 18.07 15.66
CA LYS A 126 10.88 19.19 16.49
C LYS A 126 12.31 19.00 17.02
N LYS A 127 12.90 17.81 16.84
CA LYS A 127 14.26 17.49 17.27
C LYS A 127 15.27 17.92 16.22
#